data_AF-A0A9W8J1M6-F1
#
_entry.id   AF-A0A9W8J1M6-F1
#
_cell.length_a   1.000
_cell.length_b   1.000
_cell.length_c   1.000
_cell.angle_alpha   90.00
_cell.angle_beta   90.00
_cell.angle_gamma   90.00
#
_symmetry.space_group_name_H-M   'P 1'
#
loop_
_entity.id
_entity.type
_entity.pdbx_description
1 polymer ?
#
loop_
_entity_poly.entity_id
_entity_poly.type
_entity_poly.pdbx_seq_one_letter_code
_entity_poly.pdbx_strand_id
1 'polypeptide(L)'
;MPEFFQRYDRKVFSKKEETNMIIESFTFDFRPGPDPPGWKPILHPEGVLYFYNEEKVRVPHAHVTPYLTRKQNAVTEANLYDHRYYERITLDIAILEDFIRARNLRMPEHYTLAMDLNIPPQGASYTDYYYVDHDRKIVFFLDDVEAQTDFPVWSQLKGVTSIAHLKHEIEAQYWYHGVLYPSTIDLTAEHVVELRDVILHYLGDMITSQYSTSPYTASELNTMLGQSASRKCRA
;
A
#
# COMPACT_ATOMS: atom_id res chain seq x y z
N MET A 1 8.33 7.11 -3.49
CA MET A 1 7.27 7.23 -2.44
C MET A 1 5.99 6.56 -2.90
N PRO A 2 5.12 6.10 -1.98
CA PRO A 2 3.82 5.53 -2.30
C PRO A 2 2.98 6.37 -3.24
N GLU A 3 2.94 7.70 -3.06
CA GLU A 3 2.18 8.60 -3.94
C GLU A 3 2.66 8.64 -5.40
N PHE A 4 3.89 8.18 -5.68
CA PHE A 4 4.38 8.06 -7.08
C PHE A 4 3.96 6.77 -7.77
N PHE A 5 3.35 5.82 -7.05
CA PHE A 5 2.80 4.63 -7.68
C PHE A 5 1.68 5.04 -8.64
N GLN A 6 1.72 4.46 -9.84
CA GLN A 6 1.03 5.01 -11.01
C GLN A 6 -0.49 4.75 -11.04
N ARG A 7 -1.12 4.32 -9.93
CA ARG A 7 -2.54 3.93 -9.90
C ARG A 7 -3.44 4.96 -10.59
N TYR A 8 -3.36 6.22 -10.17
CA TYR A 8 -4.22 7.30 -10.67
C TYR A 8 -3.71 7.92 -11.98
N ASP A 9 -2.47 7.61 -12.38
CA ASP A 9 -1.84 8.09 -13.61
C ASP A 9 -2.03 7.11 -14.79
N ARG A 10 -2.30 5.83 -14.49
CA ARG A 10 -2.57 4.78 -15.49
C ARG A 10 -3.85 5.12 -16.25
N LYS A 11 -3.70 5.60 -17.49
CA LYS A 11 -4.80 5.87 -18.43
C LYS A 11 -5.34 4.59 -19.08
N VAL A 12 -5.49 3.52 -18.30
CA VAL A 12 -6.02 2.23 -18.76
C VAL A 12 -7.49 2.15 -18.41
N PHE A 13 -8.31 2.82 -19.21
CA PHE A 13 -9.76 2.71 -19.10
C PHE A 13 -10.25 1.54 -19.95
N SER A 14 -11.18 0.77 -19.41
CA SER A 14 -11.94 -0.18 -20.23
C SER A 14 -12.62 0.56 -21.36
N LYS A 15 -12.57 0.00 -22.56
CA LYS A 15 -13.29 0.57 -23.70
C LYS A 15 -14.79 0.50 -23.45
N LYS A 16 -15.51 1.55 -23.85
CA LYS A 16 -16.98 1.60 -23.79
C LYS A 16 -17.56 0.79 -24.96
N GLU A 17 -17.48 -0.53 -24.86
CA GLU A 17 -17.96 -1.47 -25.88
C GLU A 17 -19.08 -2.35 -25.29
N GLU A 18 -20.07 -2.71 -26.11
CA GLU A 18 -21.10 -3.69 -25.71
C GLU A 18 -20.47 -5.08 -25.59
N THR A 19 -20.84 -5.81 -24.54
CA THR A 19 -20.30 -7.16 -24.34
C THR A 19 -20.95 -8.15 -25.29
N ASN A 20 -20.12 -8.93 -25.97
CA ASN A 20 -20.54 -10.09 -26.76
C ASN A 20 -20.32 -11.42 -26.01
N MET A 21 -20.06 -11.34 -24.70
CA MET A 21 -19.80 -12.53 -23.88
C MET A 21 -21.06 -13.38 -23.74
N ILE A 22 -20.94 -14.67 -24.00
CA ILE A 22 -21.98 -15.66 -23.76
C ILE A 22 -21.60 -16.40 -22.48
N ILE A 23 -22.46 -16.33 -21.46
CA ILE A 23 -22.30 -17.15 -20.25
C ILE A 23 -22.82 -18.54 -20.59
N GLU A 24 -21.95 -19.54 -20.58
CA GLU A 24 -22.34 -20.91 -20.86
C GLU A 24 -23.29 -21.43 -19.76
N SER A 25 -24.22 -22.31 -20.14
CA SER A 25 -25.11 -22.97 -19.19
C SER A 25 -24.27 -23.72 -18.14
N PHE A 26 -24.65 -23.62 -16.87
CA PHE A 26 -23.90 -24.19 -15.73
C PHE A 26 -22.50 -23.58 -15.49
N THR A 27 -22.27 -22.32 -15.90
CA THR A 27 -21.08 -21.57 -15.45
C THR A 27 -21.25 -21.13 -13.99
N PHE A 28 -20.44 -21.69 -13.09
CA PHE A 28 -20.41 -21.32 -11.66
C PHE A 28 -19.13 -20.60 -11.23
N ASP A 29 -18.13 -20.56 -12.11
CA ASP A 29 -16.82 -19.96 -11.85
C ASP A 29 -16.47 -18.98 -12.98
N PHE A 30 -16.20 -17.74 -12.60
CA PHE A 30 -15.86 -16.64 -13.52
C PHE A 30 -14.39 -16.22 -13.39
N ARG A 31 -13.57 -17.00 -12.68
CA ARG A 31 -12.14 -16.74 -12.59
C ARG A 31 -11.48 -16.97 -13.95
N PRO A 32 -10.52 -16.11 -14.35
CA PRO A 32 -9.80 -16.27 -15.62
C PRO A 32 -8.90 -17.51 -15.62
N GLY A 33 -8.56 -18.03 -14.45
CA GLY A 33 -7.70 -19.20 -14.25
C GLY A 33 -7.41 -19.41 -12.76
N PRO A 34 -6.50 -20.34 -12.42
CA PRO A 34 -6.01 -20.47 -11.06
C PRO A 34 -5.24 -19.22 -10.63
N ASP A 35 -5.29 -18.92 -9.33
CA ASP A 35 -4.52 -17.80 -8.76
C ASP A 35 -3.01 -18.04 -8.96
N PRO A 36 -2.22 -16.98 -9.21
CA PRO A 36 -0.78 -17.09 -9.34
C PRO A 36 -0.15 -17.69 -8.06
N PRO A 37 0.82 -18.62 -8.16
CA PRO A 37 1.35 -19.30 -6.99
C PRO A 37 1.85 -18.35 -5.90
N GLY A 38 1.37 -18.52 -4.66
CA GLY A 38 1.74 -17.68 -3.52
C GLY A 38 0.97 -16.35 -3.42
N TRP A 39 0.22 -15.97 -4.44
CA TRP A 39 -0.52 -14.71 -4.50
C TRP A 39 -2.02 -14.92 -4.43
N LYS A 40 -2.71 -13.94 -3.84
CA LYS A 40 -4.17 -13.86 -3.79
C LYS A 40 -4.64 -12.59 -4.50
N PRO A 41 -5.61 -12.67 -5.42
CA PRO A 41 -6.24 -11.49 -5.99
C PRO A 41 -7.12 -10.80 -4.94
N ILE A 42 -6.98 -9.48 -4.83
CA ILE A 42 -7.81 -8.64 -3.97
C ILE A 42 -8.40 -7.50 -4.80
N LEU A 43 -9.71 -7.33 -4.71
CA LEU A 43 -10.41 -6.21 -5.34
C LEU A 43 -10.38 -5.00 -4.41
N HIS A 44 -9.74 -3.92 -4.88
CA HIS A 44 -9.74 -2.64 -4.23
C HIS A 44 -11.17 -2.06 -4.14
N PRO A 45 -11.53 -1.29 -3.10
CA PRO A 45 -12.84 -0.61 -3.02
C PRO A 45 -13.17 0.30 -4.21
N GLU A 46 -12.16 0.80 -4.91
CA GLU A 46 -12.30 1.60 -6.14
C GLU A 46 -12.35 0.75 -7.43
N GLY A 47 -12.36 -0.57 -7.31
CA GLY A 47 -12.52 -1.51 -8.44
C GLY A 47 -11.22 -1.98 -9.10
N VAL A 48 -10.05 -1.51 -8.65
CA VAL A 48 -8.75 -1.97 -9.15
C VAL A 48 -8.39 -3.34 -8.57
N LEU A 49 -7.89 -4.25 -9.40
CA LEU A 49 -7.35 -5.52 -8.95
C LEU A 49 -5.88 -5.36 -8.51
N TYR A 50 -5.56 -5.83 -7.31
CA TYR A 50 -4.17 -5.99 -6.87
C TYR A 50 -3.95 -7.39 -6.30
N PHE A 51 -2.70 -7.78 -6.15
CA PHE A 51 -2.31 -9.10 -5.69
C PHE A 51 -1.56 -8.98 -4.37
N TYR A 52 -1.88 -9.88 -3.45
CA TYR A 52 -1.27 -9.98 -2.13
C TYR A 52 -0.55 -11.32 -2.00
N ASN A 53 0.75 -11.29 -1.75
CA ASN A 53 1.54 -12.48 -1.47
C ASN A 53 1.34 -12.88 -0.01
N GLU A 54 0.87 -14.12 0.21
CA GLU A 54 0.69 -14.69 1.55
C GLU A 54 1.67 -15.84 1.81
N GLU A 55 2.72 -15.96 1.00
CA GLU A 55 3.60 -17.12 1.06
C GLU A 55 4.39 -17.14 2.37
N LYS A 56 4.38 -18.30 3.00
CA LYS A 56 5.13 -18.59 4.23
C LYS A 56 6.49 -19.16 3.84
N VAL A 57 7.49 -18.31 3.73
CA VAL A 57 8.86 -18.71 3.40
C VAL A 57 9.50 -19.41 4.61
N ARG A 58 9.88 -20.67 4.43
CA ARG A 58 10.68 -21.40 5.42
C ARG A 58 12.15 -21.02 5.23
N VAL A 59 12.72 -20.22 6.12
CA VAL A 59 14.15 -19.92 6.10
C VAL A 59 14.93 -20.97 6.89
N PRO A 60 15.92 -21.66 6.29
CA PRO A 60 16.87 -22.48 7.04
C PRO A 60 17.75 -21.56 7.88
N HIS A 61 17.54 -21.50 9.20
CA HIS A 61 18.48 -20.85 10.10
C HIS A 61 19.58 -21.84 10.49
N ALA A 62 20.83 -21.49 10.21
CA ALA A 62 21.97 -22.15 10.81
C ALA A 62 22.00 -21.78 12.31
N HIS A 63 21.92 -22.79 13.15
CA HIS A 63 22.04 -22.77 14.62
C HIS A 63 20.79 -22.38 15.43
N VAL A 64 20.02 -23.44 15.74
CA VAL A 64 19.23 -23.66 16.98
C VAL A 64 18.09 -22.67 17.26
N THR A 65 16.97 -22.83 16.57
CA THR A 65 15.57 -22.59 17.04
C THR A 65 14.60 -23.08 15.94
N PRO A 66 13.31 -23.36 16.25
CA PRO A 66 12.39 -23.94 15.26
C PRO A 66 12.20 -22.97 14.10
N TYR A 67 12.17 -23.50 12.87
CA TYR A 67 11.92 -22.81 11.60
C TYR A 67 11.09 -21.53 11.75
N LEU A 68 11.74 -20.36 11.75
CA LEU A 68 11.02 -19.10 11.60
C LEU A 68 10.43 -19.10 10.19
N THR A 69 9.11 -19.24 10.14
CA THR A 69 8.36 -19.11 8.91
C THR A 69 8.16 -17.61 8.69
N ARG A 70 8.96 -17.00 7.83
CA ARG A 70 8.81 -15.59 7.50
C ARG A 70 7.67 -15.48 6.50
N LYS A 71 6.62 -14.73 6.84
CA LYS A 71 5.58 -14.40 5.87
C LYS A 71 6.20 -13.42 4.87
N GLN A 72 6.30 -13.81 3.61
CA GLN A 72 6.53 -12.85 2.55
C GLN A 72 5.24 -12.06 2.42
N ASN A 73 5.32 -10.77 2.73
CA ASN A 73 4.17 -9.88 2.75
C ASN A 73 4.40 -8.84 1.67
N ALA A 74 3.93 -9.15 0.46
CA ALA A 74 4.15 -8.30 -0.71
C ALA A 74 2.84 -7.95 -1.41
N VAL A 75 2.76 -6.77 -1.99
CA VAL A 75 1.61 -6.32 -2.79
C VAL A 75 2.05 -5.72 -4.10
N THR A 76 1.25 -5.93 -5.14
CA THR A 76 1.44 -5.29 -6.44
C THR A 76 0.13 -5.18 -7.20
N GLU A 77 -0.01 -4.12 -7.99
CA GLU A 77 -1.11 -3.99 -8.96
C GLU A 77 -0.76 -4.55 -10.35
N ALA A 78 0.45 -5.08 -10.52
CA ALA A 78 0.79 -5.79 -11.75
C ALA A 78 -0.19 -6.96 -11.93
N ASN A 79 -0.76 -7.12 -13.12
CA ASN A 79 -1.69 -8.22 -13.37
C ASN A 79 -0.93 -9.56 -13.43
N LEU A 80 -0.83 -10.25 -12.29
CA LEU A 80 -0.04 -11.47 -12.16
C LEU A 80 -0.65 -12.70 -12.86
N TYR A 81 -1.85 -12.58 -13.44
CA TYR A 81 -2.32 -13.58 -14.41
C TYR A 81 -1.52 -13.56 -15.71
N ASP A 82 -0.84 -12.45 -16.03
CA ASP A 82 0.20 -12.44 -17.05
C ASP A 82 1.48 -13.06 -16.49
N HIS A 83 1.86 -14.21 -17.04
CA HIS A 83 3.02 -14.97 -16.60
C HIS A 83 4.31 -14.15 -16.61
N ARG A 84 4.47 -13.22 -17.57
CA ARG A 84 5.67 -12.37 -17.66
C ARG A 84 5.76 -11.40 -16.47
N TYR A 85 4.62 -10.86 -16.03
CA TYR A 85 4.56 -9.96 -14.90
C TYR A 85 4.80 -10.72 -13.60
N TYR A 86 4.22 -11.91 -13.47
CA TYR A 86 4.48 -12.82 -12.37
C TYR A 86 5.96 -13.19 -12.23
N GLU A 87 6.61 -13.62 -13.32
CA GLU A 87 8.05 -13.96 -13.30
C GLU A 87 8.90 -12.74 -12.93
N ARG A 88 8.57 -11.57 -13.48
CA ARG A 88 9.31 -10.33 -13.19
C ARG A 88 9.22 -9.93 -11.73
N ILE A 89 8.01 -9.86 -11.17
CA ILE A 89 7.80 -9.51 -9.77
C ILE A 89 8.48 -10.52 -8.85
N THR A 90 8.36 -11.82 -9.14
CA THR A 90 9.00 -12.88 -8.34
C THR A 90 10.53 -12.74 -8.33
N LEU A 91 11.13 -12.46 -9.49
CA LEU A 91 12.57 -12.24 -9.62
C LEU A 91 13.02 -10.97 -8.87
N ASP A 92 12.28 -9.87 -9.00
CA ASP A 92 12.61 -8.62 -8.32
C ASP A 92 12.51 -8.77 -6.79
N ILE A 93 11.53 -9.52 -6.28
CA ILE A 93 11.45 -9.87 -4.84
C ILE A 93 12.70 -10.63 -4.41
N ALA A 94 13.10 -11.67 -5.16
CA ALA A 94 14.28 -12.47 -4.83
C ALA A 94 15.56 -11.63 -4.78
N ILE A 95 15.72 -10.66 -5.69
CA ILE A 95 16.84 -9.71 -5.69
C ILE A 95 16.87 -8.89 -4.40
N LEU A 96 15.73 -8.34 -3.97
CA LEU A 96 15.63 -7.55 -2.74
C LEU A 96 15.92 -8.41 -1.49
N GLU A 97 15.44 -9.66 -1.47
CA GLU A 97 15.70 -10.60 -0.38
C GLU A 97 17.18 -10.99 -0.28
N ASP A 98 17.83 -11.23 -1.42
CA ASP A 98 19.25 -11.51 -1.46
C ASP A 98 20.07 -10.30 -1.02
N PHE A 99 19.66 -9.07 -1.36
CA PHE A 99 20.29 -7.85 -0.86
C PHE A 99 20.18 -7.73 0.67
N ILE A 100 18.97 -7.93 1.22
CA ILE A 100 18.72 -7.92 2.68
C ILE A 100 19.62 -8.93 3.38
N ARG A 101 19.73 -10.14 2.82
CA ARG A 101 20.55 -11.23 3.38
C ARG A 101 22.03 -10.93 3.30
N ALA A 102 22.52 -10.48 2.14
CA ALA A 102 23.92 -10.19 1.91
C ALA A 102 24.45 -9.07 2.82
N ARG A 103 23.58 -8.10 3.16
CA ARG A 103 23.91 -6.99 4.06
C ARG A 103 23.51 -7.23 5.52
N ASN A 104 22.92 -8.39 5.83
CA ASN A 104 22.41 -8.74 7.16
C ASN A 104 21.50 -7.65 7.76
N LEU A 105 20.60 -7.11 6.94
CA LEU A 105 19.68 -6.05 7.37
C LEU A 105 18.57 -6.64 8.24
N ARG A 106 18.33 -6.02 9.41
CA ARG A 106 17.23 -6.40 10.28
C ARG A 106 15.94 -5.72 9.82
N MET A 107 15.06 -6.52 9.25
CA MET A 107 13.74 -6.05 8.82
C MET A 107 12.77 -5.96 10.01
N PRO A 108 11.75 -5.07 9.95
CA PRO A 108 10.67 -5.04 10.95
C PRO A 108 9.92 -6.37 11.02
N GLU A 109 9.15 -6.57 12.08
CA GLU A 109 8.34 -7.79 12.24
C GLU A 109 7.08 -7.70 11.38
N HIS A 110 6.36 -6.57 11.47
CA HIS A 110 5.17 -6.29 10.69
C HIS A 110 5.50 -5.31 9.57
N TYR A 111 5.94 -5.84 8.43
CA TYR A 111 6.18 -5.04 7.24
C TYR A 111 5.45 -5.55 6.01
N THR A 112 5.20 -4.67 5.04
CA THR A 112 4.74 -5.00 3.69
C THR A 112 5.72 -4.43 2.65
N LEU A 113 6.05 -5.22 1.64
CA LEU A 113 6.73 -4.78 0.42
C LEU A 113 5.67 -4.40 -0.63
N ALA A 114 5.68 -3.18 -1.12
CA ALA A 114 4.84 -2.79 -2.25
C ALA A 114 5.70 -2.65 -3.52
N MET A 115 5.20 -3.14 -4.64
CA MET A 115 5.91 -3.11 -5.93
C MET A 115 5.00 -2.61 -7.04
N ASP A 116 5.54 -1.73 -7.87
CA ASP A 116 4.86 -1.19 -9.05
C ASP A 116 5.65 -1.52 -10.31
N LEU A 117 5.13 -2.43 -11.14
CA LEU A 117 5.76 -2.81 -12.40
C LEU A 117 5.41 -1.77 -13.47
N ASN A 118 6.43 -1.06 -13.93
CA ASN A 118 6.31 -0.02 -14.94
C ASN A 118 6.85 -0.50 -16.29
N ILE A 119 5.99 -0.42 -17.31
CA ILE A 119 6.29 -0.83 -18.68
C ILE A 119 6.07 0.38 -19.59
N PRO A 120 7.05 1.29 -19.67
CA PRO A 120 6.90 2.49 -20.48
C PRO A 120 6.80 2.12 -21.98
N PRO A 121 6.06 2.90 -22.80
CA PRO A 121 5.98 2.65 -24.25
C PRO A 121 7.34 2.70 -24.96
N GLN A 122 8.28 3.47 -24.39
CA GLN A 122 9.67 3.54 -24.81
C GLN A 122 10.57 3.35 -23.58
N GLY A 123 11.54 2.43 -23.69
CA GLY A 123 12.51 2.16 -22.62
C GLY A 123 12.44 0.74 -22.07
N ALA A 124 13.29 0.45 -21.09
CA ALA A 124 13.27 -0.82 -20.38
C ALA A 124 12.17 -0.80 -19.31
N SER A 125 11.50 -1.93 -19.11
CA SER A 125 10.62 -2.11 -17.95
C SER A 125 11.44 -2.04 -16.66
N TYR A 126 10.87 -1.42 -15.64
CA TYR A 126 11.45 -1.33 -14.31
C TYR A 126 10.37 -1.57 -13.26
N THR A 127 10.80 -1.87 -12.03
CA THR A 127 9.88 -2.12 -10.93
C THR A 127 10.26 -1.21 -9.78
N ASP A 128 9.36 -0.29 -9.44
CA ASP A 128 9.52 0.55 -8.26
C ASP A 128 9.11 -0.24 -7.03
N TYR A 129 9.70 0.10 -5.89
CA TYR A 129 9.37 -0.55 -4.64
C TYR A 129 9.41 0.43 -3.47
N TYR A 130 8.70 0.05 -2.40
CA TYR A 130 8.93 0.59 -1.07
C TYR A 130 8.53 -0.45 -0.03
N TYR A 131 9.05 -0.29 1.18
CA TYR A 131 8.62 -1.06 2.33
C TYR A 131 7.80 -0.19 3.28
N VAL A 132 6.90 -0.83 4.01
CA VAL A 132 6.10 -0.23 5.07
C VAL A 132 6.34 -0.98 6.36
N ASP A 133 6.64 -0.28 7.45
CA ASP A 133 6.63 -0.80 8.81
C ASP A 133 5.32 -0.36 9.49
N HIS A 134 4.46 -1.33 9.78
CA HIS A 134 3.13 -1.07 10.34
C HIS A 134 3.17 -0.71 11.82
N ASP A 135 4.18 -1.16 12.57
CA ASP A 135 4.31 -0.85 14.00
C ASP A 135 4.71 0.61 14.20
N ARG A 136 5.58 1.11 13.31
CA ARG A 136 6.10 2.48 13.38
C ARG A 136 5.33 3.47 12.51
N LYS A 137 4.39 3.00 11.67
CA LYS A 137 3.67 3.80 10.67
C LYS A 137 4.61 4.57 9.75
N ILE A 138 5.64 3.90 9.21
CA ILE A 138 6.65 4.52 8.34
C ILE A 138 6.82 3.78 7.02
N VAL A 139 7.17 4.54 5.99
CA VAL A 139 7.69 4.04 4.71
C VAL A 139 9.22 4.07 4.75
N PHE A 140 9.85 3.03 4.23
CA PHE A 140 11.31 2.94 4.15
C PHE A 140 11.78 2.18 2.89
N PHE A 141 13.08 2.28 2.61
CA PHE A 141 13.72 1.78 1.40
C PHE A 141 15.02 1.03 1.77
N LEU A 142 15.53 0.20 0.85
CA LEU A 142 16.83 -0.45 1.03
C LEU A 142 17.97 0.41 0.48
N ASP A 143 17.65 1.29 -0.47
CA ASP A 143 18.54 2.27 -1.06
C ASP A 143 18.34 3.65 -0.41
N ASP A 144 19.35 4.51 -0.55
CA ASP A 144 19.23 5.92 -0.16
C ASP A 144 18.22 6.62 -1.08
N VAL A 145 17.36 7.46 -0.49
CA VAL A 145 16.34 8.23 -1.20
C VAL A 145 16.61 9.71 -1.00
N GLU A 146 16.67 10.46 -2.10
CA GLU A 146 16.95 11.89 -2.07
C GLU A 146 15.68 12.65 -1.74
N ALA A 147 15.59 13.16 -0.51
CA ALA A 147 14.38 13.81 -0.04
C ALA A 147 13.91 14.92 -0.98
N GLN A 148 14.82 15.71 -1.55
CA GLN A 148 14.51 16.84 -2.41
C GLN A 148 13.77 16.47 -3.70
N THR A 149 14.09 15.33 -4.31
CA THR A 149 13.50 14.89 -5.59
C THR A 149 12.38 13.88 -5.39
N ASP A 150 12.47 13.06 -4.35
CA ASP A 150 11.67 11.84 -4.23
C ASP A 150 10.44 12.02 -3.32
N PHE A 151 10.14 13.25 -2.90
CA PHE A 151 9.01 13.58 -2.06
C PHE A 151 8.12 14.63 -2.75
N PRO A 152 6.86 14.30 -3.05
CA PRO A 152 5.96 15.18 -3.82
C PRO A 152 5.63 16.48 -3.09
N VAL A 153 5.59 16.46 -1.74
CA VAL A 153 5.23 17.61 -0.91
C VAL A 153 6.14 18.82 -1.13
N TRP A 154 7.40 18.63 -1.53
CA TRP A 154 8.33 19.76 -1.72
C TRP A 154 7.99 20.66 -2.91
N SER A 155 7.18 20.18 -3.83
CA SER A 155 6.62 21.03 -4.89
C SER A 155 5.71 22.13 -4.32
N GLN A 156 5.08 21.87 -3.17
CA GLN A 156 4.10 22.74 -2.52
C GLN A 156 4.67 23.41 -1.26
N LEU A 157 5.66 22.80 -0.62
CA LEU A 157 6.21 23.24 0.66
C LEU A 157 7.74 23.37 0.59
N LYS A 158 8.27 24.57 0.85
CA LYS A 158 9.72 24.86 0.78
C LYS A 158 10.29 25.18 2.15
N GLY A 159 11.57 24.87 2.35
CA GLY A 159 12.34 25.30 3.54
C GLY A 159 12.27 24.36 4.74
N VAL A 160 11.79 23.13 4.58
CA VAL A 160 11.88 22.11 5.63
C VAL A 160 13.31 21.57 5.71
N THR A 161 13.95 21.81 6.86
CA THR A 161 15.33 21.39 7.13
C THR A 161 15.45 20.45 8.33
N SER A 162 14.32 20.10 8.97
CA SER A 162 14.28 19.27 10.17
C SER A 162 13.75 17.87 9.85
N ILE A 163 14.47 16.85 10.31
CA ILE A 163 14.03 15.45 10.24
C ILE A 163 12.70 15.21 10.98
N ALA A 164 12.40 16.00 12.02
CA ALA A 164 11.15 15.90 12.74
C ALA A 164 9.95 16.30 11.86
N HIS A 165 10.13 17.26 10.94
CA HIS A 165 9.09 17.60 9.97
C HIS A 165 8.98 16.54 8.86
N LEU A 166 10.11 15.97 8.42
CA LEU A 166 10.12 14.87 7.45
C LEU A 166 9.34 13.65 7.94
N LYS A 167 9.36 13.39 9.26
CA LYS A 167 8.60 12.30 9.87
C LYS A 167 7.11 12.37 9.52
N HIS A 168 6.50 13.56 9.56
CA HIS A 168 5.08 13.72 9.27
C HIS A 168 4.75 13.37 7.82
N GLU A 169 5.63 13.73 6.89
CA GLU A 169 5.47 13.35 5.48
C GLU A 169 5.62 11.84 5.28
N ILE A 170 6.60 11.21 5.92
CA ILE A 170 6.76 9.74 5.86
C ILE A 170 5.53 9.01 6.42
N GLU A 171 4.96 9.53 7.51
CA GLU A 171 3.72 8.98 8.09
C GLU A 171 2.51 9.23 7.18
N ALA A 172 2.42 10.38 6.51
CA ALA A 172 1.39 10.62 5.50
C ALA A 172 1.49 9.62 4.34
N GLN A 173 2.70 9.32 3.87
CA GLN A 173 2.95 8.30 2.85
C GLN A 173 2.61 6.89 3.34
N TYR A 174 2.78 6.59 4.64
CA TYR A 174 2.28 5.34 5.24
C TYR A 174 0.75 5.23 5.12
N TRP A 175 0.02 6.29 5.46
CA TRP A 175 -1.44 6.28 5.30
C TRP A 175 -1.85 6.20 3.83
N TYR A 176 -1.07 6.78 2.91
CA TYR A 176 -1.28 6.64 1.48
C TYR A 176 -1.09 5.19 0.98
N HIS A 177 -0.15 4.43 1.57
CA HIS A 177 -0.08 2.99 1.32
C HIS A 177 -1.39 2.28 1.68
N GLY A 178 -2.07 2.69 2.76
CA GLY A 178 -3.39 2.19 3.12
C GLY A 178 -4.48 2.51 2.11
N VAL A 179 -4.41 3.69 1.47
CA VAL A 179 -5.28 4.05 0.35
C VAL A 179 -5.02 3.15 -0.86
N LEU A 180 -3.75 2.80 -1.12
CA LEU A 180 -3.40 1.91 -2.23
C LEU A 180 -3.77 0.45 -1.94
N TYR A 181 -3.48 -0.05 -0.76
CA TYR A 181 -3.55 -1.47 -0.43
C TYR A 181 -4.27 -1.68 0.90
N PRO A 182 -5.57 -1.36 1.01
CA PRO A 182 -6.28 -1.33 2.29
C PRO A 182 -6.28 -2.68 3.03
N SER A 183 -6.14 -3.81 2.34
CA SER A 183 -6.06 -5.13 2.98
C SER A 183 -4.72 -5.42 3.67
N THR A 184 -3.74 -4.52 3.58
CA THR A 184 -2.46 -4.63 4.31
C THR A 184 -2.50 -3.98 5.68
N ILE A 185 -3.55 -3.20 5.99
CA ILE A 185 -3.72 -2.51 7.26
C ILE A 185 -4.80 -3.22 8.07
N ASP A 186 -4.40 -3.78 9.21
CA ASP A 186 -5.33 -4.34 10.18
C ASP A 186 -6.03 -3.20 10.95
N LEU A 187 -7.32 -3.00 10.66
CA LEU A 187 -8.14 -2.00 11.34
C LEU A 187 -8.56 -2.49 12.73
N THR A 188 -7.98 -1.90 13.78
CA THR A 188 -8.32 -2.18 15.17
C THR A 188 -9.32 -1.15 15.72
N ALA A 189 -9.85 -1.39 16.92
CA ALA A 189 -10.70 -0.43 17.60
C ALA A 189 -9.95 0.86 17.95
N GLU A 190 -8.65 0.75 18.25
CA GLU A 190 -7.76 1.88 18.54
C GLU A 190 -7.64 2.81 17.33
N HIS A 191 -7.56 2.27 16.10
CA HIS A 191 -7.56 3.09 14.88
C HIS A 191 -8.85 3.91 14.72
N VAL A 192 -10.00 3.35 15.12
CA VAL A 192 -11.29 4.09 15.07
C VAL A 192 -11.31 5.20 16.12
N VAL A 193 -10.75 4.95 17.30
CA VAL A 193 -10.61 5.98 18.36
C VAL A 193 -9.67 7.09 17.90
N GLU A 194 -8.50 6.74 17.35
CA GLU A 194 -7.54 7.70 16.80
C GLU A 194 -8.18 8.57 15.71
N LEU A 195 -8.88 7.97 14.75
CA LEU A 195 -9.60 8.71 13.71
C LEU A 195 -10.64 9.67 14.30
N ARG A 196 -11.41 9.23 15.29
CA ARG A 196 -12.41 10.08 15.96
C ARG A 196 -11.75 11.27 16.64
N ASP A 197 -10.64 11.06 17.33
CA ASP A 197 -9.93 12.10 18.05
C ASP A 197 -9.30 13.12 17.06
N VAL A 198 -8.80 12.66 15.91
CA VAL A 198 -8.35 13.53 14.81
C VAL A 198 -9.49 14.36 14.22
N ILE A 199 -10.66 13.76 13.98
CA ILE A 199 -11.84 14.49 13.48
C ILE A 199 -12.29 15.57 14.47
N LEU A 200 -12.32 15.24 15.76
CA LEU A 200 -12.66 16.20 16.83
C LEU A 200 -11.62 17.31 16.94
N HIS A 201 -10.34 16.99 16.77
CA HIS A 201 -9.27 17.99 16.71
C HIS A 201 -9.51 18.99 15.58
N TYR A 202 -9.80 18.52 14.36
CA TYR A 202 -10.09 19.40 13.23
C TYR A 202 -11.35 20.24 13.41
N LEU A 203 -12.42 19.67 14.00
CA LEU A 203 -13.61 20.45 14.35
C LEU A 203 -13.28 21.56 15.37
N GLY A 204 -12.43 21.28 16.36
CA GLY A 204 -11.94 22.28 17.31
C GLY A 204 -11.07 23.36 16.66
N ASP A 205 -10.17 22.97 15.77
CA ASP A 205 -9.33 23.88 14.97
C ASP A 205 -10.20 24.84 14.13
N MET A 206 -11.23 24.34 13.44
CA MET A 206 -12.17 25.17 12.69
C MET A 206 -12.92 26.21 13.52
N ILE A 207 -13.13 25.95 14.81
CA ILE A 207 -13.82 26.87 15.72
C ILE A 207 -12.84 27.91 16.30
N THR A 208 -11.62 27.48 16.61
CA THR A 208 -10.68 28.26 17.42
C THR A 208 -9.61 28.98 16.59
N SER A 209 -9.33 28.54 15.36
CA SER A 209 -8.28 29.07 14.51
C SER A 209 -8.84 29.97 13.40
N GLN A 210 -8.17 31.10 13.18
CA GLN A 210 -8.47 31.99 12.05
C GLN A 210 -8.09 31.35 10.70
N TYR A 211 -7.11 30.44 10.73
CA TYR A 211 -6.60 29.73 9.56
C TYR A 211 -6.55 28.24 9.90
N SER A 212 -7.73 27.61 9.90
CA SER A 212 -7.86 26.17 10.12
C SER A 212 -6.96 25.39 9.16
N THR A 213 -6.31 24.37 9.71
CA THR A 213 -5.47 23.38 9.02
C THR A 213 -6.27 22.17 8.55
N SER A 214 -7.56 22.07 8.90
CA SER A 214 -8.44 21.01 8.40
C SER A 214 -8.54 21.04 6.86
N PRO A 215 -8.30 19.90 6.18
CA PRO A 215 -8.53 19.78 4.74
C PRO A 215 -10.02 19.56 4.39
N TYR A 216 -10.87 19.37 5.39
CA TYR A 216 -12.29 19.08 5.24
C TYR A 216 -13.17 20.19 5.80
N THR A 217 -14.37 20.32 5.25
CA THR A 217 -15.43 21.18 5.78
C THR A 217 -16.01 20.61 7.08
N ALA A 218 -16.59 21.47 7.91
CA ALA A 218 -17.27 21.03 9.13
C ALA A 218 -18.40 20.02 8.84
N SER A 219 -19.08 20.13 7.69
CA SER A 219 -20.13 19.19 7.27
C SER A 219 -19.56 17.79 6.98
N GLU A 220 -18.43 17.72 6.27
CA GLU A 220 -17.74 16.46 5.99
C GLU A 220 -17.22 15.81 7.27
N LEU A 221 -16.57 16.59 8.15
CA LEU A 221 -16.08 16.10 9.44
C LEU A 221 -17.19 15.53 10.32
N ASN A 222 -18.34 16.20 10.41
CA ASN A 222 -19.50 15.68 11.16
C ASN A 222 -20.07 14.40 10.53
N THR A 223 -20.04 14.30 9.19
CA THR A 223 -20.46 13.08 8.49
C THR A 223 -19.51 11.91 8.81
N MET A 224 -18.19 12.13 8.74
CA MET A 224 -17.18 11.14 9.11
C MET A 224 -17.32 10.72 10.58
N LEU A 225 -17.53 11.68 11.49
CA LEU A 225 -17.73 11.42 12.91
C LEU A 225 -18.94 10.52 13.15
N GLY A 226 -20.07 10.80 12.51
CA GLY A 226 -21.28 9.99 12.60
C GLY A 226 -21.06 8.54 12.13
N GLN A 227 -20.27 8.34 11.07
CA GLN A 227 -19.91 7.02 10.59
C GLN A 227 -19.01 6.25 11.57
N SER A 228 -18.03 6.93 12.19
CA SER A 228 -17.13 6.31 13.17
C SER A 228 -17.86 5.82 14.42
N ALA A 229 -18.91 6.52 14.86
CA ALA A 229 -19.72 6.15 16.02
C ALA A 229 -20.71 5.00 15.76
N SER A 230 -21.06 4.75 14.50
CA SER A 230 -22.04 3.74 14.10
C SER A 230 -21.49 2.31 14.13
N ARG A 231 -20.16 2.14 14.12
CA ARG A 231 -19.50 0.84 14.32
C ARG A 231 -19.49 0.47 15.81
N LYS A 232 -20.65 0.12 16.36
CA LYS A 232 -20.68 -0.68 17.59
C LYS A 232 -20.04 -2.03 17.27
N CYS A 233 -18.82 -2.25 17.75
CA CYS A 233 -18.20 -3.57 17.80
C CYS A 233 -19.23 -4.54 18.39
N ARG A 234 -19.75 -5.46 17.56
CA ARG A 234 -20.36 -6.67 18.10
C ARG A 234 -19.20 -7.47 18.68
N ALA A 235 -19.09 -7.44 20.00
CA ALA A 235 -18.26 -8.37 20.77
C ALA A 235 -18.80 -9.79 20.60
#